data_AF-A0A9X1MPE6-F1
#
_entry.id   AF-A0A9X1MPE6-F1
#
_cell.length_a   1.000
_cell.length_b   1.000
_cell.length_c   1.000
_cell.angle_alpha   90.00
_cell.angle_beta   90.00
_cell.angle_gamma   90.00
#
_symmetry.space_group_name_H-M   'P 1'
#
loop_
_entity.id
_entity.type
_entity.pdbx_description
1 polymer ?
#
loop_
_entity_poly.entity_id
_entity_poly.type
_entity_poly.pdbx_seq_one_letter_code
_entity_poly.pdbx_strand_id
1 'polypeptide(L)' 'MDSEPSHSSDEVQNAPLSPDEALSGINAKIVDSNDLMEGSNEILISHKGAVYRLRETRSGKLILQK' A
#
# COMPACT_ATOMS: atom_id res chain seq x y z
N MET A 1 23.10 44.68 23.17
CA MET A 1 23.68 43.99 22.01
C MET A 1 23.38 42.54 22.22
N ASP A 2 22.24 42.21 21.69
CA ASP A 2 21.30 41.20 22.13
C ASP A 2 21.67 39.84 21.55
N SER A 3 21.39 38.80 22.32
CA SER A 3 21.73 37.41 22.03
C SER A 3 21.09 36.92 20.71
N GLU A 4 21.89 36.34 19.82
CA GLU A 4 21.40 35.52 18.70
C GLU A 4 20.82 34.19 19.24
N PRO A 5 19.55 33.86 18.94
CA PRO A 5 19.02 32.53 19.24
C PRO A 5 19.44 31.55 18.14
N SER A 6 20.18 30.51 18.53
CA SER A 6 20.47 29.34 17.70
C SER A 6 19.18 28.54 17.49
N HIS A 7 18.59 28.63 16.30
CA HIS A 7 17.38 27.88 15.95
C HIS A 7 17.72 26.43 15.58
N SER A 8 17.39 25.55 16.54
CA SER A 8 16.76 24.23 16.40
C SER A 8 17.13 23.36 15.19
N SER A 9 18.01 22.40 15.44
CA SER A 9 18.23 21.20 14.62
C SER A 9 17.12 20.15 14.84
N ASP A 10 15.86 20.53 14.63
CA ASP A 10 14.70 19.62 14.70
C ASP A 10 14.01 19.54 13.33
N GLU A 11 14.79 19.36 12.26
CA GLU A 11 14.23 18.92 10.99
C GLU A 11 14.34 17.40 10.93
N VAL A 12 13.53 16.74 11.77
CA VAL A 12 13.22 15.32 11.60
C VAL A 12 12.52 15.18 10.25
N GLN A 13 13.30 14.77 9.26
CA GLN A 13 12.93 14.50 7.90
C GLN A 13 11.82 13.46 7.88
N ASN A 14 10.56 13.90 7.95
CA ASN A 14 9.41 13.10 7.57
C ASN A 14 9.35 13.03 6.04
N ALA A 15 10.45 12.59 5.42
CA ALA A 15 10.50 12.31 3.99
C ALA A 15 9.54 11.15 3.71
N PRO A 16 8.64 11.26 2.73
CA PRO A 16 7.80 10.13 2.35
C PRO A 16 8.69 8.97 1.94
N LEU A 17 8.66 7.90 2.73
CA LEU A 17 9.35 6.64 2.45
C LEU A 17 8.97 6.20 1.04
N SER A 18 9.97 5.93 0.21
CA SER A 18 9.72 5.46 -1.16
C SER A 18 8.95 4.12 -1.08
N PRO A 19 7.96 3.87 -1.96
CA PRO A 19 7.24 2.59 -1.98
C PRO A 19 8.18 1.37 -2.04
N ASP A 20 9.35 1.55 -2.68
CA ASP A 20 10.41 0.54 -2.80
C ASP A 20 11.04 0.17 -1.45
N GLU A 21 11.24 1.16 -0.56
CA GLU A 21 11.80 0.94 0.78
C GLU A 21 10.77 0.32 1.73
N ALA A 22 9.48 0.65 1.57
CA ALA A 22 8.40 0.07 2.36
C ALA A 22 8.18 -1.43 2.11
N LEU A 23 8.63 -1.93 0.95
CA LEU A 23 8.50 -3.33 0.55
C LEU A 23 9.76 -4.15 0.83
N SER A 24 10.84 -3.52 1.32
CA SER A 24 12.10 -4.17 1.62
C SER A 24 11.93 -5.20 2.75
N GLY A 25 11.91 -6.50 2.39
CA GLY A 25 11.72 -7.62 3.31
C GLY A 25 10.40 -8.38 3.15
N ILE A 26 9.48 -7.90 2.30
CA ILE A 26 8.26 -8.65 1.98
C ILE A 26 8.58 -9.66 0.87
N ASN A 27 8.65 -10.94 1.21
CA ASN A 27 8.78 -12.02 0.23
C ASN A 27 7.41 -12.35 -0.39
N ALA A 28 6.80 -11.36 -1.06
CA ALA A 28 5.54 -11.50 -1.76
C ALA A 28 5.69 -11.03 -3.20
N LYS A 29 4.97 -11.69 -4.10
CA LYS A 29 4.88 -11.25 -5.50
C LYS A 29 3.99 -10.00 -5.56
N ILE A 30 4.50 -8.92 -6.13
CA ILE A 30 3.69 -7.77 -6.54
C ILE A 30 2.97 -8.15 -7.84
N VAL A 31 1.65 -7.94 -7.89
CA VAL A 31 0.81 -8.21 -9.06
C VAL A 31 -0.04 -6.98 -9.31
N ASP A 32 -0.12 -6.54 -10.57
CA ASP A 32 -1.01 -5.45 -10.97
C ASP A 32 -2.48 -5.88 -10.82
N SER A 33 -3.34 -5.00 -10.31
CA SER A 33 -4.74 -5.34 -10.09
C SER A 33 -5.50 -5.57 -11.41
N ASN A 34 -5.16 -4.86 -12.48
CA ASN A 34 -5.80 -5.03 -13.79
C ASN A 34 -5.45 -6.40 -14.38
N ASP A 35 -4.19 -6.81 -14.25
CA ASP A 35 -3.74 -8.14 -14.67
C ASP A 35 -4.41 -9.23 -13.84
N LEU A 36 -4.53 -9.03 -12.53
CA LEU A 36 -5.16 -9.98 -11.63
C LEU A 36 -6.66 -10.18 -11.92
N MET A 37 -7.35 -9.13 -12.36
CA MET A 37 -8.79 -9.20 -12.64
C MET A 37 -9.13 -9.52 -14.09
N GLU A 38 -8.17 -9.46 -15.01
CA GLU A 38 -8.36 -9.77 -16.44
C GLU A 38 -9.53 -8.99 -17.08
N GLY A 39 -9.70 -7.72 -16.70
CA GLY A 39 -10.80 -6.86 -17.17
C GLY A 39 -12.15 -7.06 -16.46
N SER A 40 -12.21 -7.96 -15.48
CA SER A 40 -13.35 -8.08 -14.56
C SER A 40 -13.24 -7.05 -13.43
N ASN A 41 -14.34 -6.77 -12.72
CA ASN A 41 -14.32 -5.91 -11.52
C ASN A 41 -14.11 -6.72 -10.22
N GLU A 42 -14.06 -8.04 -10.34
CA GLU A 42 -13.92 -8.97 -9.22
C GLU A 42 -13.42 -10.33 -9.65
N ILE A 43 -12.78 -11.03 -8.72
CA ILE A 43 -12.32 -12.41 -8.86
C ILE A 43 -12.70 -13.23 -7.62
N LEU A 44 -12.82 -14.54 -7.83
CA LEU A 44 -13.02 -15.50 -6.75
C LEU A 44 -11.71 -16.23 -6.47
N ILE A 45 -11.33 -16.29 -5.20
CA ILE A 45 -10.09 -16.91 -4.72
C ILE A 45 -10.48 -18.10 -3.85
N SER A 46 -10.18 -19.31 -4.31
CA SER A 46 -10.31 -20.51 -3.47
C SER A 46 -9.11 -20.61 -2.54
N HIS A 47 -9.35 -20.61 -1.23
CA HIS A 47 -8.30 -20.73 -0.22
C HIS A 47 -8.80 -21.55 0.97
N LYS A 48 -8.07 -22.65 1.28
CA LYS A 48 -8.36 -23.56 2.40
C LYS A 48 -9.80 -24.08 2.41
N GLY A 49 -10.37 -24.34 1.23
CA GLY A 49 -11.74 -24.85 1.09
C GLY A 49 -12.85 -23.80 1.23
N ALA A 50 -12.49 -22.52 1.39
CA ALA A 50 -13.43 -21.41 1.31
C ALA A 50 -13.20 -20.61 0.03
N VAL A 51 -14.27 -19.96 -0.46
CA VAL A 51 -14.21 -19.06 -1.60
C VAL A 51 -14.24 -17.63 -1.07
N TYR A 52 -13.21 -16.87 -1.38
CA TYR A 52 -13.14 -15.44 -1.10
C TYR A 52 -13.43 -14.66 -2.36
N ARG A 53 -13.92 -13.43 -2.21
CA ARG A 53 -14.20 -12.50 -3.31
C ARG A 53 -13.32 -11.27 -3.17
N LEU A 54 -12.41 -11.07 -4.10
CA LEU A 54 -11.66 -9.83 -4.24
C LEU A 54 -12.38 -8.97 -5.27
N ARG A 55 -12.69 -7.71 -4.96
CA ARG A 55 -13.30 -6.79 -5.92
C ARG A 55 -12.73 -5.39 -5.80
N GLU A 56 -12.79 -4.63 -6.88
CA GLU A 56 -12.56 -3.20 -6.85
C GLU A 56 -13.84 -2.47 -6.38
N THR A 57 -13.66 -1.47 -5.53
CA THR A 57 -14.73 -0.55 -5.12
C THR A 57 -14.80 0.62 -6.10
N ARG A 58 -15.93 1.34 -6.09
CA ARG A 58 -16.06 2.60 -6.86
C ARG A 58 -15.03 3.68 -6.49
N SER A 59 -14.39 3.55 -5.33
CA SER A 59 -13.31 4.44 -4.87
C SER A 59 -11.92 3.99 -5.34
N GLY A 60 -11.83 2.95 -6.17
CA GLY A 60 -10.55 2.41 -6.66
C GLY A 60 -9.78 1.59 -5.64
N LYS A 61 -10.43 1.14 -4.56
CA LYS A 61 -9.79 0.30 -3.53
C LYS A 61 -10.15 -1.15 -3.74
N LEU A 62 -9.23 -2.03 -3.39
CA LEU A 62 -9.48 -3.46 -3.36
C LEU A 62 -10.11 -3.87 -2.03
N ILE A 63 -11.18 -4.66 -2.07
CA ILE A 63 -11.80 -5.27 -0.89
C ILE A 63 -11.88 -6.78 -1.06
N LEU A 64 -11.43 -7.51 -0.04
CA LEU A 64 -11.52 -8.96 0.05
C LEU A 64 -12.64 -9.35 1.03
N GLN A 65 -13.56 -10.17 0.57
CA GLN A 65 -14.70 -10.71 1.32
C GLN A 65 -14.61 -12.23 1.37
N LYS A 66 -15.24 -12.84 2.37
CA LYS A 66 -15.37 -14.30 2.51
C LYS A 66 -16.77 -14.75 2.11
#